data_AF-A0A6A4V7G5-F1
#
_entry.id   AF-A0A6A4V7G5-F1
#
_cell.length_a   1.000
_cell.length_b   1.000
_cell.length_c   1.000
_cell.angle_alpha   90.00
_cell.angle_beta   90.00
_cell.angle_gamma   90.00
#
_symmetry.space_group_name_H-M   'P 1'
#
loop_
_entity.id
_entity.type
_entity.pdbx_description
1 polymer ?
#
loop_
_entity_poly.entity_id
_entity_poly.type
_entity_poly.pdbx_seq_one_letter_code
_entity_poly.pdbx_strand_id
1 'polypeptide(L)'
;MLFVLRLTHDQDVTLRVDLEDFDGNTAYAIYTKFKVSGEDDGYYLEVAGYHGNASDSLTSHNLSKFSTWDVTNDKAPPCCPCANAYGGGWWFNSCFESNLNGEYHTRPRDNDHYHGIIWELWKGDYSLKSSEMKVRAMSYVREPVLADGPGGTAPPPPPPADPAGPSGQLGVGTTSGPAPTAAEPPVTETAPPDVSTPVDLGVEPLNA
;
A
#
# COMPACT_ATOMS: atom_id res chain seq x y z
N MET A 1 -5.41 -18.92 3.57
CA MET A 1 -6.13 -18.62 2.30
C MET A 1 -7.48 -19.33 2.14
N LEU A 2 -7.69 -20.50 2.76
CA LEU A 2 -8.94 -21.30 2.65
C LEU A 2 -10.26 -20.56 2.95
N PHE A 3 -10.27 -19.59 3.89
CA PHE A 3 -11.49 -18.84 4.22
C PHE A 3 -11.92 -17.84 3.13
N VAL A 4 -10.97 -17.18 2.46
CA VAL A 4 -11.27 -16.22 1.39
C VAL A 4 -11.77 -16.95 0.13
N LEU A 5 -11.20 -18.12 -0.18
CA LEU A 5 -11.67 -18.99 -1.26
C LEU A 5 -13.17 -19.29 -1.11
N ARG A 6 -13.58 -19.77 0.07
CA ARG A 6 -14.98 -20.15 0.32
C ARG A 6 -15.95 -18.96 0.21
N LEU A 7 -15.51 -17.75 0.55
CA LEU A 7 -16.35 -16.54 0.47
C LEU A 7 -16.51 -16.03 -0.97
N THR A 8 -15.56 -16.29 -1.86
CA THR A 8 -15.55 -15.75 -3.24
C THR A 8 -15.96 -16.75 -4.32
N HIS A 9 -15.95 -18.05 -4.01
CA HIS A 9 -16.33 -19.11 -4.93
C HIS A 9 -17.86 -19.19 -5.13
N ASP A 10 -18.63 -19.04 -4.06
CA ASP A 10 -20.08 -19.32 -4.08
C ASP A 10 -20.95 -18.12 -4.44
N GLN A 11 -20.40 -16.89 -4.38
CA GLN A 11 -21.13 -15.64 -4.63
C GLN A 11 -20.25 -14.59 -5.28
N ASP A 12 -20.84 -13.76 -6.14
CA ASP A 12 -20.16 -12.56 -6.61
C ASP A 12 -19.97 -11.61 -5.42
N VAL A 13 -18.72 -11.24 -5.14
CA VAL A 13 -18.36 -10.31 -4.07
C VAL A 13 -17.73 -9.05 -4.62
N THR A 14 -17.97 -7.95 -3.93
CA THR A 14 -17.21 -6.71 -4.07
C THR A 14 -16.06 -6.71 -3.08
N LEU A 15 -14.88 -6.27 -3.53
CA LEU A 15 -13.76 -5.95 -2.67
C LEU A 15 -13.72 -4.44 -2.42
N ARG A 16 -13.52 -4.03 -1.17
CA ARG A 16 -13.13 -2.68 -0.77
C ARG A 16 -11.76 -2.73 -0.12
N VAL A 17 -10.87 -1.87 -0.58
CA VAL A 17 -9.56 -1.61 0.01
C VAL A 17 -9.60 -0.22 0.62
N ASP A 18 -9.37 -0.10 1.92
CA ASP A 18 -9.18 1.19 2.60
C ASP A 18 -7.70 1.36 2.97
N LEU A 19 -7.19 2.58 2.79
CA LEU A 19 -5.76 2.93 2.91
C LEU A 19 -5.60 4.18 3.77
N GLU A 20 -4.57 4.21 4.61
CA GLU A 20 -4.22 5.37 5.45
C GLU A 20 -2.70 5.61 5.43
N ASP A 21 -2.29 6.87 5.28
CA ASP A 21 -0.90 7.29 5.49
C ASP A 21 -0.63 7.78 6.93
N PHE A 22 0.62 8.09 7.26
CA PHE A 22 0.97 8.53 8.61
C PHE A 22 0.52 9.96 8.93
N ASP A 23 0.13 10.75 7.93
CA ASP A 23 -0.39 12.11 8.09
C ASP A 23 -1.92 12.13 8.27
N GLY A 24 -2.56 10.95 8.25
CA GLY A 24 -4.01 10.78 8.40
C GLY A 24 -4.79 10.99 7.10
N ASN A 25 -4.12 11.10 5.95
CA ASN A 25 -4.82 11.08 4.67
C ASN A 25 -5.31 9.67 4.38
N THR A 26 -6.54 9.57 3.86
CA THR A 26 -7.18 8.30 3.54
C THR A 26 -7.54 8.21 2.07
N ALA A 27 -7.50 7.00 1.54
CA ALA A 27 -7.98 6.69 0.21
C ALA A 27 -8.61 5.29 0.19
N TYR A 28 -9.41 5.01 -0.83
CA TYR A 28 -10.06 3.72 -0.99
C TYR A 28 -10.19 3.34 -2.46
N ALA A 29 -10.18 2.04 -2.72
CA ALA A 29 -10.45 1.42 -4.01
C ALA A 29 -11.51 0.32 -3.85
N ILE A 30 -12.43 0.24 -4.80
CA ILE A 30 -13.52 -0.74 -4.82
C ILE A 30 -13.50 -1.47 -6.15
N TYR A 31 -13.60 -2.79 -6.11
CA TYR A 31 -13.69 -3.67 -7.28
C TYR A 31 -15.02 -4.42 -7.21
N THR A 32 -15.92 -4.19 -8.17
CA THR A 32 -17.26 -4.80 -8.17
C THR A 32 -17.25 -6.30 -8.45
N LYS A 33 -16.16 -6.80 -9.06
CA LYS A 33 -15.84 -8.22 -9.16
C LYS A 33 -14.53 -8.49 -8.42
N PHE A 34 -14.55 -9.42 -7.47
CA PHE A 34 -13.36 -9.97 -6.84
C PHE A 34 -13.52 -11.48 -6.67
N LYS A 35 -12.60 -12.28 -7.22
CA LYS A 35 -12.54 -13.73 -7.02
C LYS A 35 -11.10 -14.18 -6.81
N VAL A 36 -10.93 -15.24 -6.04
CA VAL A 36 -9.66 -15.93 -5.86
C VAL A 36 -9.90 -17.39 -6.23
N SER A 37 -9.08 -17.93 -7.13
CA SER A 37 -9.23 -19.33 -7.57
C SER A 37 -8.75 -20.34 -6.54
N GLY A 38 -8.97 -21.62 -6.85
CA GLY A 38 -8.56 -22.75 -6.01
C GLY A 38 -7.05 -22.86 -5.81
N GLU A 39 -6.67 -23.68 -4.84
CA GLU A 39 -5.26 -24.00 -4.57
C GLU A 39 -4.58 -24.64 -5.79
N ASP A 40 -5.28 -25.56 -6.47
CA ASP A 40 -4.78 -26.24 -7.68
C ASP A 40 -4.47 -25.26 -8.83
N ASP A 41 -5.13 -24.10 -8.84
CA ASP A 41 -4.94 -23.03 -9.82
C ASP A 41 -3.92 -21.97 -9.36
N GLY A 42 -3.32 -22.14 -8.19
CA GLY A 42 -2.35 -21.20 -7.60
C GLY A 42 -2.99 -19.91 -7.07
N TYR A 43 -4.27 -19.99 -6.65
CA TYR A 43 -5.00 -18.87 -6.06
C TYR A 43 -4.99 -17.59 -6.91
N TYR A 44 -5.10 -17.69 -8.24
CA TYR A 44 -5.06 -16.51 -9.11
C TYR A 44 -6.20 -15.52 -8.80
N LEU A 45 -5.90 -14.24 -8.97
CA LEU A 45 -6.82 -13.13 -8.71
C LEU A 45 -7.70 -12.85 -9.94
N GLU A 46 -8.99 -12.61 -9.74
CA GLU A 46 -9.84 -11.92 -10.72
C GLU A 46 -10.41 -10.65 -10.11
N VAL A 47 -10.12 -9.51 -10.74
CA VAL A 47 -10.68 -8.21 -10.37
C VAL A 47 -11.23 -7.47 -11.59
N ALA A 48 -12.34 -6.76 -11.40
CA ALA A 48 -12.91 -5.85 -12.41
C ALA A 48 -13.82 -4.79 -11.79
N GLY A 49 -14.18 -3.78 -12.60
CA GLY A 49 -15.12 -2.74 -12.22
C GLY A 49 -14.61 -1.82 -11.11
N TYR A 50 -13.32 -1.48 -11.21
CA TYR A 50 -12.67 -0.55 -10.30
C TYR A 50 -13.40 0.80 -10.25
N HIS A 51 -13.54 1.35 -9.04
CA HIS A 51 -13.87 2.74 -8.75
C HIS A 51 -13.37 3.13 -7.36
N GLY A 52 -13.18 4.41 -7.08
CA GLY A 52 -12.70 4.88 -5.78
C GLY A 52 -12.03 6.24 -5.88
N ASN A 53 -11.37 6.68 -4.81
CA ASN A 53 -10.53 7.88 -4.82
C ASN A 53 -9.02 7.58 -4.75
N ALA A 54 -8.62 6.35 -4.42
CA ALA A 54 -7.26 5.87 -4.66
C ALA A 54 -7.14 5.42 -6.12
N SER A 55 -6.07 5.77 -6.83
CA SER A 55 -5.75 5.25 -8.17
C SER A 55 -5.75 3.70 -8.21
N ASP A 56 -5.98 3.09 -9.37
CA ASP A 56 -6.11 1.62 -9.51
C ASP A 56 -4.77 0.89 -9.53
N SER A 57 -4.29 0.43 -8.36
CA SER A 57 -3.05 -0.36 -8.24
C SER A 57 -3.26 -1.87 -8.11
N LEU A 58 -4.48 -2.39 -8.30
CA LEU A 58 -4.74 -3.84 -8.18
C LEU A 58 -5.07 -4.47 -9.54
N THR A 59 -5.62 -3.73 -10.50
CA THR A 59 -5.97 -4.32 -11.80
C THR A 59 -4.76 -4.86 -12.57
N SER A 60 -3.56 -4.31 -12.38
CA SER A 60 -2.31 -4.85 -12.94
C SER A 60 -1.94 -6.25 -12.43
N HIS A 61 -2.56 -6.67 -11.32
CA HIS A 61 -2.44 -8.01 -10.73
C HIS A 61 -3.52 -8.99 -11.19
N ASN A 62 -4.47 -8.54 -12.02
CA ASN A 62 -5.54 -9.39 -12.51
C ASN A 62 -4.98 -10.59 -13.27
N LEU A 63 -5.50 -11.78 -12.98
CA LEU A 63 -5.08 -13.10 -13.46
C LEU A 63 -3.66 -13.53 -13.04
N SER A 64 -3.00 -12.78 -12.16
CA SER A 64 -1.74 -13.22 -11.55
C SER A 64 -2.03 -14.27 -10.48
N LYS A 65 -1.16 -15.28 -10.42
CA LYS A 65 -1.16 -16.29 -9.36
C LYS A 65 -0.53 -15.73 -8.09
N PHE A 66 -0.89 -16.29 -6.95
CA PHE A 66 -0.31 -15.88 -5.68
C PHE A 66 1.11 -16.46 -5.56
N SER A 67 2.08 -15.61 -5.20
CA SER A 67 3.46 -16.03 -4.94
C SER A 67 3.85 -15.72 -3.51
N THR A 68 4.74 -16.55 -2.96
CA THR A 68 5.34 -16.44 -1.63
C THR A 68 6.86 -16.64 -1.75
N TRP A 69 7.59 -16.44 -0.65
CA TRP A 69 9.06 -16.59 -0.62
C TRP A 69 9.56 -17.99 -1.05
N ASP A 70 8.71 -19.01 -0.92
CA ASP A 70 8.97 -20.43 -1.21
C ASP A 70 8.22 -20.94 -2.45
N VAL A 71 7.29 -20.16 -3.02
CA VAL A 71 6.50 -20.53 -4.20
C VAL A 71 6.51 -19.38 -5.21
N THR A 72 7.26 -19.53 -6.29
CA THR A 72 7.36 -18.55 -7.37
C THR A 72 6.34 -18.82 -8.48
N ASN A 73 5.27 -18.04 -8.52
CA ASN A 73 4.27 -18.06 -9.60
C ASN A 73 4.21 -16.75 -10.41
N ASP A 74 5.05 -15.77 -10.08
CA ASP A 74 5.18 -14.50 -10.78
C ASP A 74 5.88 -14.67 -12.14
N LYS A 75 5.85 -13.61 -12.95
CA LYS A 75 6.42 -13.58 -14.31
C LYS A 75 7.78 -12.89 -14.36
N ALA A 76 8.39 -12.61 -13.21
CA ALA A 76 9.70 -11.99 -13.16
C ALA A 76 10.80 -13.00 -13.56
N PRO A 77 12.01 -12.53 -13.90
CA PRO A 77 13.14 -13.42 -14.16
C PRO A 77 13.41 -14.37 -12.98
N PRO A 78 13.74 -15.65 -13.22
CA PRO A 78 13.95 -16.63 -12.14
C PRO A 78 15.05 -16.26 -11.14
N CYS A 79 15.99 -15.39 -11.51
CA CYS A 79 17.04 -14.91 -10.63
C CYS A 79 16.55 -13.88 -9.58
N CYS A 80 15.38 -13.27 -9.81
CA CYS A 80 14.83 -12.21 -8.96
C CYS A 80 13.31 -12.40 -8.75
N PRO A 81 12.86 -13.47 -8.05
CA PRO A 81 11.45 -13.65 -7.75
C PRO A 81 10.88 -12.48 -6.94
N CYS A 82 9.65 -12.06 -7.25
CA CYS A 82 9.09 -10.83 -6.68
C CYS A 82 8.87 -10.91 -5.17
N ALA A 83 8.38 -12.06 -4.68
CA ALA A 83 8.13 -12.25 -3.24
C ALA A 83 9.44 -12.20 -2.43
N ASN A 84 10.56 -12.66 -2.99
CA ASN A 84 11.88 -12.57 -2.35
C ASN A 84 12.45 -11.16 -2.43
N ALA A 85 12.22 -10.47 -3.55
CA ALA A 85 12.73 -9.14 -3.79
C ALA A 85 12.01 -8.07 -2.96
N TYR A 86 10.70 -8.19 -2.72
CA TYR A 86 9.89 -7.12 -2.12
C TYR A 86 9.13 -7.52 -0.87
N GLY A 87 9.26 -8.79 -0.45
CA GLY A 87 8.64 -9.31 0.76
C GLY A 87 7.14 -9.56 0.64
N GLY A 88 6.64 -10.39 1.54
CA GLY A 88 5.22 -10.73 1.62
C GLY A 88 4.76 -11.79 0.60
N GLY A 89 3.49 -12.15 0.70
CA GLY A 89 2.80 -12.97 -0.28
C GLY A 89 1.78 -12.12 -1.03
N TRP A 90 1.83 -12.12 -2.36
CA TRP A 90 0.93 -11.31 -3.17
C TRP A 90 0.68 -11.91 -4.55
N TRP A 91 -0.31 -11.39 -5.26
CA TRP A 91 -0.58 -11.72 -6.66
C TRP A 91 0.42 -11.00 -7.58
N PHE A 92 1.72 -11.21 -7.37
CA PHE A 92 2.78 -10.56 -8.14
C PHE A 92 2.68 -10.88 -9.63
N ASN A 93 2.86 -9.87 -10.48
CA ASN A 93 2.99 -9.99 -11.93
C ASN A 93 4.48 -9.94 -12.31
N SER A 94 5.05 -8.75 -12.55
CA SER A 94 6.51 -8.56 -12.77
C SER A 94 6.92 -7.10 -12.49
N CYS A 95 6.87 -6.59 -11.25
CA CYS A 95 6.47 -7.29 -10.03
C CYS A 95 5.11 -6.84 -9.49
N PHE A 96 4.89 -5.56 -9.19
CA PHE A 96 3.61 -5.09 -8.67
C PHE A 96 3.39 -3.60 -8.84
N GLU A 97 2.13 -3.19 -8.70
CA GLU A 97 1.73 -1.80 -8.41
C GLU A 97 1.10 -1.69 -7.00
N SER A 98 0.73 -2.81 -6.37
CA SER A 98 0.38 -2.88 -4.95
C SER A 98 1.04 -4.07 -4.26
N ASN A 99 1.37 -3.92 -2.97
CA ASN A 99 1.74 -5.01 -2.09
C ASN A 99 1.25 -4.67 -0.67
N LEU A 100 0.02 -5.06 -0.34
CA LEU A 100 -0.55 -4.77 0.98
C LEU A 100 -0.04 -5.72 2.07
N ASN A 101 0.70 -6.77 1.68
CA ASN A 101 1.28 -7.77 2.56
C ASN A 101 2.80 -7.59 2.73
N GLY A 102 3.36 -6.46 2.31
CA GLY A 102 4.76 -6.12 2.56
C GLY A 102 5.06 -5.83 4.03
N GLU A 103 6.32 -5.55 4.32
CA GLU A 103 6.78 -5.27 5.67
C GLU A 103 6.18 -3.97 6.22
N TYR A 104 5.94 -3.91 7.53
CA TYR A 104 5.43 -2.72 8.17
C TYR A 104 6.57 -1.78 8.59
N HIS A 105 6.62 -0.57 8.01
CA HIS A 105 7.61 0.44 8.36
C HIS A 105 6.99 1.61 9.13
N THR A 106 7.58 1.97 10.27
CA THR A 106 7.21 3.18 11.03
C THR A 106 7.75 4.46 10.41
N ARG A 107 8.78 4.35 9.56
CA ARG A 107 9.33 5.43 8.74
C ARG A 107 9.01 5.12 7.28
N PRO A 108 8.00 5.77 6.67
CA PRO A 108 7.38 5.31 5.42
C PRO A 108 8.31 5.15 4.22
N ARG A 109 9.40 5.94 4.16
CA ARG A 109 10.37 5.92 3.07
C ARG A 109 11.64 5.14 3.39
N ASP A 110 11.75 4.59 4.60
CA ASP A 110 12.89 3.78 5.02
C ASP A 110 12.51 2.30 4.92
N ASN A 111 12.17 1.89 3.69
CA ASN A 111 11.60 0.57 3.37
C ASN A 111 12.37 -0.15 2.25
N ASP A 112 13.67 0.09 2.17
CA ASP A 112 14.59 -0.56 1.22
C ASP A 112 14.06 -0.59 -0.23
N HIS A 113 13.42 0.50 -0.66
CA HIS A 113 12.77 0.63 -1.97
C HIS A 113 11.67 -0.42 -2.19
N TYR A 114 10.43 -0.08 -1.81
CA TYR A 114 9.22 -0.87 -2.07
C TYR A 114 9.00 -2.13 -1.20
N HIS A 115 9.79 -2.38 -0.14
CA HIS A 115 9.55 -3.55 0.75
C HIS A 115 8.37 -3.35 1.73
N GLY A 116 7.66 -2.22 1.63
CA GLY A 116 6.61 -1.84 2.57
C GLY A 116 5.19 -2.29 2.21
N ILE A 117 4.21 -1.77 2.94
CA ILE A 117 2.79 -1.83 2.55
C ILE A 117 2.55 -0.79 1.45
N ILE A 118 2.54 -1.21 0.18
CA ILE A 118 2.56 -0.29 -0.97
C ILE A 118 1.24 -0.24 -1.72
N TRP A 119 0.83 0.98 -2.08
CA TRP A 119 -0.17 1.29 -3.12
C TRP A 119 0.42 2.35 -4.07
N GLU A 120 1.15 1.89 -5.10
CA GLU A 120 2.11 2.69 -5.86
C GLU A 120 1.45 3.89 -6.54
N LEU A 121 0.29 3.69 -7.16
CA LEU A 121 -0.36 4.76 -7.91
C LEU A 121 -1.00 5.84 -7.02
N TRP A 122 -0.95 5.68 -5.68
CA TRP A 122 -1.34 6.72 -4.74
C TRP A 122 -0.14 7.42 -4.10
N LYS A 123 0.84 6.67 -3.58
CA LYS A 123 1.95 7.23 -2.79
C LYS A 123 3.35 6.79 -3.24
N GLY A 124 3.46 6.11 -4.39
CA GLY A 124 4.73 5.58 -4.90
C GLY A 124 5.29 4.50 -3.98
N ASP A 125 6.55 4.64 -3.61
CA ASP A 125 7.29 3.74 -2.72
C ASP A 125 6.98 3.97 -1.22
N TYR A 126 6.05 4.84 -0.86
CA TYR A 126 5.71 5.12 0.54
C TYR A 126 5.00 3.92 1.19
N SER A 127 5.54 3.41 2.30
CA SER A 127 4.87 2.38 3.12
C SER A 127 3.73 2.98 3.93
N LEU A 128 2.52 2.45 3.71
CA LEU A 128 1.30 2.90 4.37
C LEU A 128 1.27 2.58 5.87
N LYS A 129 0.51 3.38 6.62
CA LYS A 129 0.28 3.19 8.06
C LYS A 129 -0.72 2.07 8.33
N SER A 130 -1.76 1.98 7.51
CA SER A 130 -2.74 0.91 7.60
C SER A 130 -3.31 0.59 6.22
N SER A 131 -3.71 -0.66 6.03
CA SER A 131 -4.50 -1.10 4.89
C SER A 131 -5.50 -2.16 5.33
N GLU A 132 -6.70 -2.12 4.77
CA GLU A 132 -7.74 -3.09 5.06
C GLU A 132 -8.40 -3.59 3.77
N MET A 133 -8.41 -4.91 3.56
CA MET A 133 -9.18 -5.56 2.50
C MET A 133 -10.47 -6.14 3.08
N LYS A 134 -11.62 -5.70 2.56
CA LYS A 134 -12.96 -6.10 3.02
C LYS A 134 -13.78 -6.62 1.86
N VAL A 135 -14.42 -7.77 2.05
CA VAL A 135 -15.28 -8.39 1.04
C VAL A 135 -16.75 -8.28 1.45
N ARG A 136 -17.62 -8.03 0.48
CA ARG A 136 -19.08 -8.00 0.67
C ARG A 136 -19.77 -8.76 -0.45
N ALA A 137 -20.64 -9.71 -0.09
CA ALA A 137 -21.49 -10.40 -1.04
C ALA A 137 -22.45 -9.42 -1.75
N MET A 138 -22.58 -9.56 -3.07
CA MET A 138 -23.51 -8.75 -3.88
C MET A 138 -24.97 -9.11 -3.62
N SER A 139 -25.24 -10.34 -3.17
CA SER A 139 -26.57 -10.78 -2.71
C SER A 139 -26.96 -10.23 -1.34
N TYR A 140 -26.12 -9.41 -0.70
CA TYR A 140 -26.48 -8.67 0.51
C TYR A 140 -27.41 -7.51 0.13
N VAL A 141 -28.64 -7.85 -0.23
CA VAL A 141 -29.77 -6.92 -0.15
C VAL A 141 -29.87 -6.58 1.33
N ARG A 142 -29.54 -5.34 1.71
CA ARG A 142 -30.06 -4.78 2.96
C ARG A 142 -31.56 -4.95 2.83
N GLU A 143 -32.15 -5.84 3.62
CA GLU A 143 -33.60 -6.05 3.66
C GLU A 143 -34.27 -4.70 3.42
N PRO A 144 -35.14 -4.55 2.40
CA PRO A 144 -35.92 -3.34 2.29
C PRO A 144 -36.62 -3.22 3.63
N VAL A 145 -36.43 -2.09 4.32
CA VAL A 145 -37.29 -1.75 5.44
C VAL A 145 -38.68 -1.66 4.81
N LEU A 146 -39.43 -2.76 4.88
CA LEU A 146 -40.78 -2.84 4.37
C LEU A 146 -41.56 -1.81 5.18
N ALA A 147 -41.84 -0.68 4.53
CA ALA A 147 -42.75 0.30 5.05
C ALA A 147 -44.13 -0.34 5.20
N ASP A 148 -44.73 -0.03 6.34
CA ASP A 148 -46.17 0.02 6.60
C ASP A 148 -46.92 -1.29 6.90
N GLY A 149 -46.73 -1.77 8.13
CA GLY A 149 -47.84 -2.23 8.98
C GLY A 149 -48.26 -1.10 9.94
N PRO A 150 -49.56 -0.87 10.21
CA PRO A 150 -50.02 0.27 10.99
C PRO A 150 -49.70 0.05 12.47
N GLY A 151 -48.56 0.58 12.93
CA GLY A 151 -48.17 0.49 14.34
C GLY A 151 -46.71 0.79 14.66
N GLY A 152 -45.85 1.06 13.67
CA GLY A 152 -44.46 1.43 13.93
C GLY A 152 -44.34 2.90 14.33
N THR A 153 -44.23 3.17 15.63
CA THR A 153 -43.71 4.47 16.10
C THR A 153 -42.35 4.73 15.45
N ALA A 154 -42.21 5.91 14.84
CA ALA A 154 -40.98 6.34 14.18
C ALA A 154 -39.75 6.12 15.09
N PRO A 155 -38.61 5.66 14.55
CA PRO A 155 -37.38 5.63 15.31
C PRO A 155 -37.06 7.05 15.81
N PRO A 156 -36.53 7.18 17.04
CA PRO A 156 -36.17 8.49 17.57
C PRO A 156 -35.17 9.17 16.63
N PRO A 157 -35.25 10.50 16.45
CA PRO A 157 -34.27 11.22 15.65
C PRO A 157 -32.87 10.96 16.22
N PRO A 158 -31.83 10.93 15.37
CA PRO A 158 -30.46 10.86 15.85
C PRO A 158 -30.21 12.01 16.85
N PRO A 159 -29.40 11.78 17.90
CA PRO A 159 -29.03 12.84 18.81
C PRO A 159 -28.45 14.02 18.00
N PRO A 160 -28.76 15.28 18.37
CA PRO A 160 -28.18 16.43 17.70
C PRO A 160 -26.66 16.29 17.72
N ALA A 161 -26.03 16.53 16.57
CA ALA A 161 -24.57 16.60 16.49
C ALA A 161 -24.08 17.58 17.55
N ASP A 162 -23.08 17.17 18.33
CA ASP A 162 -22.45 18.03 19.32
C ASP A 162 -22.08 19.36 18.66
N PRO A 163 -22.41 20.52 19.27
CA PRO A 163 -21.98 21.80 18.74
C PRO A 163 -20.46 21.79 18.70
N ALA A 164 -19.90 22.05 17.53
CA ALA A 164 -18.49 22.30 17.34
C ALA A 164 -18.02 23.28 18.44
N GLY A 165 -17.17 22.76 19.34
CA GLY A 165 -16.60 23.56 20.41
C GLY A 165 -15.89 24.79 19.82
N PRO A 166 -15.95 25.94 20.49
CA PRO A 166 -15.41 27.18 19.95
C PRO A 166 -13.91 27.04 19.72
N SER A 167 -13.45 27.45 18.54
CA SER A 167 -12.05 27.74 18.24
C SER A 167 -11.53 28.75 19.28
N GLY A 168 -10.86 28.22 20.31
CA GLY A 168 -10.20 29.00 21.34
C GLY A 168 -8.94 29.63 20.77
N GLN A 169 -9.07 30.88 20.37
CA GLN A 169 -7.97 31.79 20.10
C GLN A 169 -7.38 32.27 21.44
N LEU A 170 -6.15 31.86 21.74
CA LEU A 170 -5.25 32.53 22.69
C LEU A 170 -3.91 32.61 21.94
N GLY A 171 -3.35 33.77 21.63
CA GLY A 171 -3.18 34.91 22.51
C GLY A 171 -1.68 35.06 22.74
N VAL A 172 -1.11 36.07 22.09
CA VAL A 172 0.31 36.44 22.04
C VAL A 172 0.92 36.58 23.44
N GLY A 173 2.10 36.00 23.65
CA GLY A 173 2.95 36.19 24.83
C GLY A 173 4.42 36.19 24.44
N THR A 174 5.05 37.35 24.63
CA THR A 174 6.37 37.78 24.17
C THR A 174 7.55 37.24 25.00
N THR A 175 8.69 37.15 24.30
CA THR A 175 10.09 37.34 24.74
C THR A 175 10.74 36.31 25.68
N SER A 176 11.71 35.57 25.14
CA SER A 176 13.10 35.65 25.61
C SER A 176 14.04 35.10 24.53
N GLY A 177 14.94 35.98 24.06
CA GLY A 177 16.07 35.65 23.21
C GLY A 177 17.25 35.06 24.01
N PRO A 178 18.36 34.73 23.33
CA PRO A 178 18.99 33.42 23.44
C PRO A 178 20.28 33.41 24.26
N ALA A 179 20.77 32.21 24.59
CA ALA A 179 22.17 31.99 24.93
C ALA A 179 22.75 30.86 24.04
N PRO A 180 23.99 31.04 23.51
CA PRO A 180 24.54 30.25 22.41
C PRO A 180 25.30 29.02 22.93
N THR A 181 25.36 27.95 22.14
CA THR A 181 26.38 26.92 22.36
C THR A 181 26.92 26.36 21.04
N ALA A 182 28.25 26.50 20.92
CA ALA A 182 29.22 25.79 20.09
C ALA A 182 29.04 25.79 18.57
N ALA A 183 29.90 26.58 17.92
CA ALA A 183 30.25 26.45 16.51
C ALA A 183 30.88 25.07 16.23
N GLU A 184 30.38 24.39 15.20
CA GLU A 184 31.08 23.27 14.57
C GLU A 184 32.35 23.77 13.86
N PRO A 185 33.43 22.97 13.81
CA PRO A 185 34.63 23.30 13.05
C PRO A 185 34.34 23.27 11.53
N PRO A 186 35.06 24.05 10.71
CA PRO A 186 34.81 24.14 9.28
C PRO A 186 35.11 22.81 8.57
N VAL A 187 34.18 22.40 7.72
CA VAL A 187 34.36 21.31 6.74
C VAL A 187 35.47 21.72 5.78
N THR A 188 36.54 20.94 5.74
CA THR A 188 37.60 21.12 4.75
C THR A 188 37.09 20.58 3.42
N GLU A 189 36.85 21.46 2.46
CA GLU A 189 36.53 21.09 1.08
C GLU A 189 37.75 20.42 0.46
N THR A 190 37.73 19.09 0.37
CA THR A 190 38.71 18.35 -0.43
C THR A 190 38.45 18.60 -1.90
N ALA A 191 39.42 19.19 -2.59
CA ALA A 191 39.42 19.38 -4.03
C ALA A 191 39.15 18.06 -4.77
N PRO A 192 38.49 18.09 -5.94
CA PRO A 192 38.30 16.90 -6.77
C PRO A 192 39.66 16.34 -7.22
N PRO A 193 39.78 15.01 -7.40
CA PRO A 193 41.03 14.41 -7.86
C PRO A 193 41.39 14.91 -9.27
N ASP A 194 42.65 15.29 -9.43
CA ASP A 194 43.25 15.72 -10.69
C ASP A 194 43.24 14.55 -11.70
N VAL A 195 42.44 14.67 -12.76
CA VAL A 195 42.42 13.73 -13.89
C VAL A 195 43.58 14.09 -14.82
N SER A 196 44.80 13.77 -14.37
CA SER A 196 45.99 13.84 -15.21
C SER A 196 47.04 12.79 -14.80
N THR A 197 46.61 11.53 -14.72
CA THR A 197 47.54 10.39 -14.80
C THR A 197 47.17 9.54 -16.02
N PRO A 198 48.12 9.26 -16.94
CA PRO A 198 47.88 8.32 -18.02
C PRO A 198 47.66 6.92 -17.43
N VAL A 199 46.60 6.24 -17.88
CA VAL A 199 46.41 4.82 -17.63
C VAL A 199 47.54 4.07 -18.35
N ASP A 200 48.45 3.48 -17.56
CA ASP A 200 49.45 2.55 -18.08
C ASP A 200 48.73 1.25 -18.49
N LEU A 201 48.49 1.10 -19.79
CA LEU A 201 48.02 -0.14 -20.37
C LEU A 201 49.20 -1.13 -20.39
N GLY A 202 49.41 -1.78 -19.24
CA GLY A 202 50.31 -2.91 -19.12
C GLY A 202 49.85 -4.04 -20.04
N VAL A 203 50.49 -4.15 -21.21
CA VAL A 203 50.38 -5.30 -22.09
C VAL A 203 51.27 -6.40 -21.51
N GLU A 204 50.67 -7.41 -20.88
CA GLU A 204 51.40 -8.66 -20.61
C GLU A 204 51.61 -9.43 -21.92
N PRO A 205 52.84 -9.89 -22.22
CA PRO A 205 53.08 -10.73 -23.38
C PRO A 205 52.53 -12.14 -23.15
N LEU A 206 51.80 -12.65 -24.16
CA LEU A 206 51.47 -14.08 -24.27
C LEU A 206 52.76 -14.91 -24.25
N ASN A 207 52.91 -15.74 -23.22
CA ASN A 207 53.86 -16.85 -23.28
C ASN A 207 53.26 -17.98 -24.12
N ALA A 208 54.09 -18.41 -25.08
CA ALA A 208 53.90 -19.57 -25.95
C ALA A 208 54.11 -20.90 -25.22
#